data_AF-A0A4D4JX48-F1
#
_entry.id   AF-A0A4D4JX48-F1
#
_cell.length_a   1.000
_cell.length_b   1.000
_cell.length_c   1.000
_cell.angle_alpha   90.00
_cell.angle_beta   90.00
_cell.angle_gamma   90.00
#
_symmetry.space_group_name_H-M   'P 1'
#
loop_
_entity.id
_entity.type
_entity.pdbx_description
1 polymer ?
#
loop_
_entity_poly.entity_id
_entity_poly.type
_entity_poly.pdbx_seq_one_letter_code
_entity_poly.pdbx_strand_id
1 'polypeptide(L)'
;MGWGRLAGPMESAQAAGAAWADWLFMLGMLGVGLALIAGIGLRLAAVGGTAMMGLMWLAEWPPAKHLSDGTASASTNPFADYHLIYAVVLIALAAAGAGATWGLGGVWARLPFVSRNRWLL
;
A
#
# COMPACT_ATOMS: atom_id res chain seq x y z
N MET A 1 -13.25 -31.88 12.33
CA MET A 1 -12.13 -31.13 12.92
C MET A 1 -10.89 -31.46 12.10
N GLY A 2 -10.67 -30.74 10.99
CA GLY A 2 -9.57 -31.02 10.06
C GLY A 2 -8.43 -30.04 10.29
N TRP A 3 -7.42 -30.47 11.04
CA TRP A 3 -6.17 -29.73 11.25
C TRP A 3 -5.06 -30.42 10.49
N GLY A 4 -4.32 -29.66 9.68
CA GLY A 4 -3.14 -30.13 8.96
C GLY A 4 -3.29 -30.15 7.45
N ARG A 5 -3.51 -28.99 6.82
CA ARG A 5 -2.95 -28.79 5.47
C ARG A 5 -1.44 -28.73 5.68
N LEU A 6 -0.76 -29.85 5.47
CA LEU A 6 0.69 -29.88 5.32
C LEU A 6 0.98 -29.08 4.05
N ALA A 7 1.26 -27.79 4.22
CA ALA A 7 1.75 -26.96 3.14
C ALA A 7 2.95 -27.68 2.53
N GLY A 8 2.93 -27.91 1.21
CA GLY A 8 3.97 -28.69 0.55
C GLY A 8 5.35 -28.05 0.79
N PRO A 9 6.48 -28.79 0.70
CA PRO A 9 7.82 -28.21 0.88
C PRO A 9 8.10 -26.97 0.02
N MET A 10 7.46 -26.87 -1.14
CA MET A 10 7.53 -25.68 -2.01
C MET A 10 6.72 -24.49 -1.47
N GLU A 11 5.59 -24.75 -0.83
CA GLU A 11 4.68 -23.74 -0.26
C GLU A 11 5.27 -23.12 1.01
N SER A 12 5.90 -23.95 1.86
CA SER A 12 6.64 -23.47 3.03
C SER A 12 7.92 -22.72 2.66
N ALA A 13 8.64 -23.16 1.62
CA ALA A 13 9.80 -22.45 1.09
C ALA A 13 9.44 -21.07 0.49
N GLN A 14 8.29 -20.97 -0.19
CA GLN A 14 7.77 -19.71 -0.73
C GLN A 14 7.33 -18.75 0.39
N ALA A 15 6.63 -19.25 1.41
CA ALA A 15 6.25 -18.45 2.57
C ALA A 15 7.47 -17.92 3.34
N ALA A 16 8.50 -18.75 3.53
CA ALA A 16 9.75 -18.33 4.16
C ALA A 16 10.50 -17.27 3.33
N GLY A 17 10.45 -17.39 2.00
CA GLY A 17 10.99 -16.39 1.07
C GLY A 17 10.20 -15.07 1.03
N ALA A 18 8.97 -15.03 1.53
CA ALA A 18 8.10 -13.84 1.50
C ALA A 18 8.02 -13.09 2.84
N ALA A 19 8.58 -13.62 3.93
CA ALA A 19 8.49 -13.02 5.26
C ALA A 19 9.05 -11.58 5.32
N TRP A 20 10.10 -11.28 4.55
CA TRP A 20 10.64 -9.92 4.45
C TRP A 20 9.66 -8.96 3.75
N ALA A 21 8.93 -9.44 2.74
CA ALA A 21 7.94 -8.65 2.02
C ALA A 21 6.72 -8.36 2.91
N ASP A 22 6.32 -9.33 3.74
CA ASP A 22 5.25 -9.15 4.73
C ASP A 22 5.59 -8.05 5.75
N TRP A 23 6.80 -8.08 6.31
CA TRP A 23 7.28 -7.01 7.19
C TRP A 23 7.37 -5.65 6.51
N LEU A 24 7.89 -5.57 5.28
CA LEU A 24 7.92 -4.33 4.52
C LEU A 24 6.52 -3.79 4.24
N PHE A 25 5.56 -4.67 3.95
CA PHE A 25 4.17 -4.31 3.73
C PHE A 25 3.54 -3.74 5.01
N MET A 26 3.72 -4.41 6.15
CA MET A 26 3.22 -3.94 7.45
C MET A 26 3.84 -2.59 7.84
N LEU A 27 5.16 -2.43 7.70
CA LEU A 27 5.85 -1.17 7.98
C LEU A 27 5.43 -0.07 7.00
N GLY A 28 5.24 -0.41 5.73
CA GLY A 28 4.74 0.50 4.70
C GLY A 28 3.34 1.03 5.05
N MET A 29 2.41 0.14 5.38
CA MET A 29 1.05 0.52 5.81
C MET A 29 1.07 1.38 7.08
N LEU A 30 1.89 1.01 8.07
CA LEU A 30 2.02 1.80 9.30
C LEU A 30 2.56 3.20 8.99
N GLY A 31 3.60 3.30 8.17
CA GLY A 31 4.19 4.57 7.75
C GLY A 31 3.20 5.47 7.00
N VAL A 32 2.49 4.91 6.01
CA VAL A 32 1.47 5.63 5.24
C VAL A 32 0.31 6.06 6.15
N GLY A 33 -0.18 5.18 7.01
CA GLY A 33 -1.27 5.48 7.95
C GLY A 33 -0.91 6.60 8.92
N LEU A 34 0.27 6.54 9.52
CA LEU A 34 0.75 7.61 10.43
C LEU A 34 0.91 8.94 9.70
N ALA A 35 1.47 8.93 8.48
CA ALA A 35 1.63 10.13 7.66
C ALA A 35 0.28 10.79 7.32
N LEU A 36 -0.74 9.98 6.98
CA LEU A 36 -2.09 10.46 6.69
C LEU A 36 -2.79 11.02 7.93
N ILE A 37 -2.74 10.31 9.07
CA ILE A 37 -3.37 10.72 10.32
C ILE A 37 -2.73 12.01 10.85
N ALA A 38 -1.39 12.06 10.88
CA ALA A 38 -0.68 13.24 11.35
C ALA A 38 -0.69 14.39 10.32
N GLY A 39 -0.92 14.10 9.05
CA GLY A 39 -0.85 15.05 7.95
C GLY A 39 0.57 15.54 7.65
N ILE A 40 1.57 14.67 7.80
CA ILE A 40 2.99 14.98 7.57
C ILE A 40 3.59 14.04 6.52
N GLY A 41 4.51 14.52 5.69
CA GLY A 41 5.19 13.69 4.69
C GLY A 41 4.24 13.09 3.66
N LEU A 42 3.19 13.82 3.28
CA LEU A 42 2.12 13.31 2.42
C LEU A 42 2.60 12.94 1.03
N ARG A 43 3.60 13.64 0.48
CA ARG A 43 4.19 13.26 -0.81
C ARG A 43 4.87 11.90 -0.74
N LEU A 44 5.59 11.62 0.35
CA LEU A 44 6.23 10.32 0.55
C LEU A 44 5.19 9.22 0.78
N ALA A 45 4.17 9.51 1.60
CA ALA A 45 3.06 8.59 1.80
C ALA A 45 2.32 8.29 0.48
N ALA A 46 2.13 9.29 -0.38
CA ALA A 46 1.51 9.11 -1.68
C ALA A 46 2.38 8.29 -2.63
N VAL A 47 3.68 8.56 -2.73
CA VAL A 47 4.60 7.77 -3.57
C VAL A 47 4.69 6.34 -3.07
N GLY A 48 4.97 6.14 -1.78
CA GLY A 48 5.12 4.81 -1.18
C GLY A 48 3.82 4.01 -1.19
N GLY A 49 2.71 4.63 -0.81
CA GLY A 49 1.39 4.00 -0.81
C GLY A 49 0.91 3.67 -2.23
N THR A 50 1.14 4.55 -3.22
CA THR A 50 0.84 4.25 -4.63
C THR A 50 1.67 3.09 -5.15
N ALA A 51 2.97 3.08 -4.87
CA ALA A 51 3.85 1.98 -5.25
C ALA A 51 3.37 0.65 -4.63
N MET A 52 3.01 0.67 -3.34
CA MET A 52 2.46 -0.48 -2.64
C MET A 52 1.15 -0.97 -3.28
N MET A 53 0.20 -0.08 -3.55
CA MET A 53 -1.06 -0.43 -4.24
C MET A 53 -0.80 -1.02 -5.64
N GLY A 54 0.15 -0.46 -6.38
CA GLY A 54 0.54 -0.98 -7.70
C GLY A 54 1.19 -2.36 -7.63
N LEU A 55 2.01 -2.62 -6.61
CA LEU A 55 2.63 -3.92 -6.37
C LEU A 55 1.60 -4.98 -5.94
N MET A 56 0.62 -4.62 -5.10
CA MET A 56 -0.48 -5.51 -4.75
C MET A 56 -1.33 -5.85 -5.98
N TRP A 57 -1.68 -4.83 -6.76
CA TRP A 57 -2.39 -5.00 -8.03
C TRP A 57 -1.61 -5.91 -9.01
N LEU A 58 -0.28 -5.76 -9.09
CA LEU A 58 0.60 -6.63 -9.89
C LEU A 58 0.62 -8.07 -9.35
N ALA A 59 0.63 -8.26 -8.04
CA ALA A 59 0.63 -9.57 -7.40
C ALA A 59 -0.66 -10.34 -7.65
N GLU A 60 -1.76 -9.65 -7.91
CA GLU A 60 -3.05 -10.23 -8.30
C GLU A 60 -3.11 -10.65 -9.78
N TRP A 61 -2.03 -10.42 -10.56
CA TRP A 61 -1.95 -10.79 -11.97
C TRP A 61 -1.22 -12.13 -12.20
N PRO A 62 -1.76 -13.08 -12.98
CA PRO A 62 -2.98 -13.02 -13.78
C PRO A 62 -4.20 -13.22 -12.88
N PRO A 63 -5.24 -12.38 -12.98
CA PRO A 63 -6.44 -12.55 -12.18
C PRO A 63 -6.88 -14.00 -12.34
N ALA A 64 -7.05 -14.71 -11.23
CA ALA A 64 -7.53 -16.08 -11.26
C ALA A 64 -8.85 -16.07 -12.03
N LYS A 65 -8.84 -16.34 -13.34
CA LYS A 65 -10.08 -16.37 -14.13
C LYS A 65 -10.94 -17.53 -13.65
N HIS A 66 -10.28 -18.54 -13.10
CA HIS A 66 -10.85 -19.74 -12.52
C HIS A 66 -10.10 -20.09 -11.23
N LEU A 67 -10.83 -20.51 -10.18
CA LEU A 67 -10.25 -21.27 -9.05
C LEU A 67 -9.69 -22.60 -9.58
N SER A 68 -8.91 -23.31 -8.74
CA SER A 68 -8.35 -24.63 -9.04
C SER A 68 -9.40 -25.71 -9.40
N ASP A 69 -10.68 -25.41 -9.20
CA ASP A 69 -11.86 -26.22 -9.51
C ASP A 69 -12.60 -25.77 -10.79
N GLY A 70 -12.11 -24.75 -11.49
CA GLY A 70 -12.72 -24.20 -12.72
C GLY A 70 -13.77 -23.11 -12.48
N THR A 71 -14.15 -22.80 -11.24
CA THR A 71 -15.18 -21.81 -10.93
C THR A 71 -14.68 -20.37 -11.10
N ALA A 72 -15.53 -19.46 -11.59
CA ALA A 72 -15.14 -18.08 -11.82
C ALA A 72 -14.79 -17.38 -10.48
N SER A 73 -13.60 -16.79 -10.38
CA SER A 73 -13.07 -16.21 -9.12
C SER A 73 -13.76 -14.92 -8.68
N ALA A 74 -14.84 -14.49 -9.32
CA ALA A 74 -15.47 -13.17 -9.11
C ALA A 74 -14.42 -12.02 -9.16
N SER A 75 -13.47 -12.09 -10.11
CA SER A 75 -12.36 -11.14 -10.22
C SER A 75 -12.84 -9.69 -10.29
N THR A 76 -12.24 -8.84 -9.46
CA THR A 76 -12.41 -7.38 -9.52
C THR A 76 -11.98 -6.87 -10.89
N ASN A 77 -12.68 -5.86 -11.40
CA ASN A 77 -12.38 -5.21 -12.67
C ASN A 77 -10.96 -4.60 -12.63
N PRO A 78 -10.01 -5.03 -13.49
CA PRO A 78 -8.61 -4.61 -13.40
C PRO A 78 -8.39 -3.10 -13.57
N PHE A 79 -9.37 -2.37 -14.11
CA PHE A 79 -9.33 -0.91 -14.28
C PHE A 79 -10.08 -0.13 -13.20
N ALA A 80 -11.03 -0.75 -12.49
CA ALA A 80 -11.86 -0.10 -11.48
C ALA A 80 -11.82 -0.94 -10.20
N ASP A 81 -10.60 -1.06 -9.67
CA ASP A 81 -10.27 -1.79 -8.47
C ASP A 81 -9.96 -0.81 -7.32
N TYR A 82 -10.19 -1.25 -6.08
CA TYR A 82 -9.88 -0.47 -4.88
C TYR A 82 -8.41 -0.04 -4.81
N HIS A 83 -7.46 -0.83 -5.34
CA HIS A 83 -6.05 -0.43 -5.38
C HIS A 83 -5.84 0.86 -6.17
N LEU A 84 -6.48 0.97 -7.34
CA LEU A 84 -6.37 2.15 -8.18
C LEU A 84 -7.06 3.34 -7.54
N ILE A 85 -8.25 3.13 -6.97
CA ILE A 85 -9.00 4.18 -6.27
C ILE A 85 -8.16 4.73 -5.11
N TYR A 86 -7.59 3.86 -4.28
CA TYR A 86 -6.77 4.28 -3.15
C TYR A 86 -5.47 4.96 -3.59
N ALA A 87 -4.81 4.48 -4.64
CA ALA A 87 -3.65 5.17 -5.23
C ALA A 87 -4.00 6.60 -5.66
N VAL A 88 -5.11 6.78 -6.37
CA VAL A 88 -5.57 8.10 -6.80
C VAL A 88 -5.92 8.99 -5.61
N VAL A 89 -6.61 8.46 -4.60
CA VAL A 89 -6.94 9.21 -3.37
C VAL A 89 -5.68 9.68 -2.66
N LEU A 90 -4.66 8.82 -2.51
CA LEU A 90 -3.40 9.19 -1.89
C LEU A 90 -2.71 10.34 -2.65
N ILE A 91 -2.64 10.24 -3.99
CA ILE A 91 -2.09 11.28 -4.84
C ILE A 91 -2.89 12.58 -4.70
N ALA A 92 -4.22 12.50 -4.72
CA ALA A 92 -5.10 13.66 -4.59
C ALA A 92 -4.92 14.36 -3.24
N LEU A 93 -4.82 13.62 -2.13
CA LEU A 93 -4.56 14.18 -0.80
C LEU A 93 -3.22 14.91 -0.73
N ALA A 94 -2.17 14.34 -1.32
CA ALA A 94 -0.87 14.98 -1.39
C ALA A 94 -0.88 16.23 -2.30
N ALA A 95 -1.56 16.17 -3.45
CA ALA A 95 -1.67 17.27 -4.39
C ALA A 95 -2.51 18.44 -3.85
N ALA A 96 -3.58 18.14 -3.12
CA ALA A 96 -4.44 19.12 -2.47
C ALA A 96 -3.77 19.78 -1.24
N GLY A 97 -2.62 19.28 -0.79
CA GLY A 97 -1.96 19.78 0.40
C GLY A 97 -2.76 19.52 1.69
N ALA A 98 -3.51 18.42 1.73
CA ALA A 98 -4.45 18.11 2.82
C ALA A 98 -3.79 18.14 4.21
N GLY A 99 -2.49 17.82 4.30
CA GLY A 99 -1.75 17.83 5.56
C GLY A 99 -1.47 19.23 6.08
N ALA A 100 -1.32 20.22 5.20
CA ALA A 100 -1.16 21.62 5.59
C ALA A 100 -2.49 22.26 6.01
N THR A 101 -3.61 21.80 5.44
CA THR A 101 -4.95 22.35 5.69
C THR A 101 -5.68 21.67 6.84
N TRP A 102 -5.54 20.36 6.99
CA TRP A 102 -6.32 19.54 7.95
C TRP A 102 -5.45 18.77 8.96
N GLY A 103 -4.12 18.86 8.87
CA GLY A 103 -3.19 18.14 9.75
C GLY A 103 -2.08 19.01 10.32
N LEU A 104 -1.03 18.36 10.82
CA LEU A 104 0.15 19.01 11.39
C LEU A 104 1.18 19.42 10.33
N GLY A 105 0.85 19.34 9.04
CA GLY A 105 1.73 19.63 7.92
C GLY A 105 2.28 21.06 7.93
N GLY A 106 1.51 22.02 8.44
CA GLY A 106 1.98 23.39 8.62
C GLY A 106 3.09 23.54 9.68
N VAL A 107 3.06 22.73 10.74
CA VAL A 107 4.13 22.68 11.76
C VAL A 107 5.33 21.89 11.22
N TRP A 108 5.07 20.78 10.54
CA TRP A 108 6.08 19.96 9.87
C TRP A 108 6.89 20.75 8.85
N ALA A 109 6.24 21.58 8.03
CA ALA A 109 6.88 22.42 7.03
C ALA A 109 7.85 23.47 7.61
N ARG A 110 7.70 23.83 8.89
CA ARG A 110 8.57 24.81 9.57
C ARG A 110 9.88 24.18 10.06
N LEU A 111 10.00 22.85 10.10
CA LEU A 111 11.23 22.19 10.50
C LEU A 111 12.37 22.58 9.54
N PRO A 112 13.56 22.98 10.03
CA PRO A 112 14.68 23.44 9.19
C PRO A 112 15.14 22.42 8.15
N PHE A 113 14.90 21.13 8.40
CA PHE A 113 15.20 20.06 7.45
C PHE A 113 14.15 19.94 6.35
N VAL A 114 12.86 20.06 6.68
CA VAL A 114 11.73 19.97 5.75
C VAL A 114 11.62 21.22 4.89
N SER A 115 11.82 22.41 5.47
CA SER A 115 11.80 23.67 4.73
C SER A 115 12.91 23.74 3.65
N ARG A 116 14.05 23.10 3.92
CA ARG A 116 15.15 22.91 2.94
C ARG A 116 14.83 21.83 1.90
N ASN A 117 13.98 20.86 2.22
CA ASN A 117 13.65 19.70 1.39
C ASN A 117 12.15 19.64 1.12
N ARG A 118 11.66 20.42 0.16
CA ARG A 118 10.22 20.52 -0.16
C ARG A 118 9.56 19.19 -0.59
N TRP A 119 10.34 18.15 -0.91
CA TRP A 119 9.83 16.81 -1.21
C TRP A 119 9.31 16.06 0.04
N LEU A 120 9.65 16.54 1.25
CA LEU A 120 9.22 15.99 2.54
C LEU A 120 7.86 16.53 3.03
N LEU A 121 7.22 17.42 2.27
CA LEU A 121 5.88 17.93 2.57
C LEU A 121 4.83 16.82 2.34
#